data_AF-A0A850PEQ8-F1
#
_entry.id   AF-A0A850PEQ8-F1
#
_cell.length_a   1.000
_cell.length_b   1.000
_cell.length_c   1.000
_cell.angle_alpha   90.00
_cell.angle_beta   90.00
_cell.angle_gamma   90.00
#
_symmetry.space_group_name_H-M   'P 1'
#
loop_
_entity.id
_entity.type
_entity.pdbx_description
1 polymer ?
#
loop_
_entity_poly.entity_id
_entity_poly.type
_entity_poly.pdbx_seq_one_letter_code
_entity_poly.pdbx_strand_id
1 'polypeptide(L)'
;MSTDPLIDRLATGLRPVRRRTPWRDATILLALGVIEIVFVLKLGLMRPDMPHAMGMPSFWWKAASLAVIAAVGGTTALLSLDPTRSPRRGLRIVGMLALAALAFGWLVDVLQAGPAVLWQRLDPAHGIVCARKIVELSLPAVLALGLFARRGAPVD
;
A
#
# COMPACT_ATOMS: atom_id res chain seq x y z
N MET A 1 5.16 -38.80 2.97
CA MET A 1 3.84 -38.51 2.37
C MET A 1 4.10 -38.00 0.96
N SER A 2 3.64 -38.71 -0.08
CA SER A 2 3.79 -38.26 -1.47
C SER A 2 2.73 -37.18 -1.74
N THR A 3 3.20 -36.00 -2.15
CA THR A 3 2.38 -34.86 -2.58
C THR A 3 1.91 -34.98 -4.03
N ASP A 4 2.39 -35.98 -4.78
CA ASP A 4 2.12 -36.15 -6.21
C ASP A 4 0.62 -36.21 -6.55
N PRO A 5 -0.24 -37.00 -5.86
CA PRO A 5 -1.67 -37.04 -6.21
C PRO A 5 -2.40 -35.72 -5.91
N LEU A 6 -1.90 -34.90 -4.99
CA LEU A 6 -2.45 -33.58 -4.71
C LEU A 6 -2.07 -32.58 -5.81
N ILE A 7 -0.81 -32.63 -6.26
CA ILE A 7 -0.30 -31.78 -7.34
C ILE A 7 -1.01 -32.11 -8.64
N ASP A 8 -1.19 -33.40 -8.95
CA ASP A 8 -1.82 -33.84 -10.20
C ASP A 8 -3.28 -33.38 -10.30
N ARG A 9 -4.01 -33.44 -9.17
CA ARG A 9 -5.40 -32.97 -9.06
C ARG A 9 -5.54 -31.45 -9.14
N LEU A 10 -4.53 -30.71 -8.69
CA LEU A 10 -4.47 -29.25 -8.81
C LEU A 10 -4.07 -28.80 -10.22
N ALA A 11 -3.26 -29.59 -10.93
CA ALA A 11 -2.79 -29.29 -12.27
C ALA A 11 -3.80 -29.62 -13.38
N THR A 12 -4.55 -30.73 -13.23
CA THR A 12 -5.51 -31.21 -14.27
C THR A 12 -6.72 -30.29 -14.49
N GLY A 13 -7.03 -29.38 -13.57
CA GLY A 13 -8.19 -28.48 -13.64
C GLY A 13 -7.89 -27.05 -14.11
N LEU A 14 -6.64 -26.72 -14.44
CA LEU A 14 -6.25 -25.35 -14.77
C LEU A 14 -6.69 -24.99 -16.19
N ARG A 15 -7.64 -24.06 -16.31
CA ARG A 15 -7.97 -23.43 -17.59
C ARG A 15 -6.94 -22.35 -17.91
N PRO A 16 -6.42 -22.27 -19.15
CA PRO A 16 -5.46 -21.23 -19.52
C PRO A 16 -6.07 -19.84 -19.30
N VAL A 17 -5.38 -19.04 -18.51
CA VAL A 17 -5.82 -17.66 -18.19
C VAL A 17 -5.25 -16.70 -19.23
N ARG A 18 -5.76 -15.48 -19.35
CA ARG A 18 -5.26 -14.52 -20.35
C ARG A 18 -3.90 -13.96 -19.91
N ARG A 19 -2.94 -13.84 -20.84
CA ARG A 19 -1.59 -13.31 -20.58
C ARG A 19 -1.65 -11.95 -19.85
N ARG A 20 -1.02 -11.90 -18.69
CA ARG A 20 -1.02 -10.72 -17.82
C ARG A 20 -0.02 -9.67 -18.31
N THR A 21 -0.40 -8.39 -18.21
CA THR A 21 0.48 -7.26 -18.51
C THR A 21 0.64 -6.41 -17.25
N PRO A 22 1.80 -6.46 -16.56
CA PRO A 22 1.99 -5.80 -15.27
C PRO A 22 1.81 -4.28 -15.33
N TRP A 23 2.10 -3.68 -16.48
CA TRP A 23 1.87 -2.25 -16.74
C TRP A 23 0.39 -1.88 -16.69
N ARG A 24 -0.51 -2.70 -17.26
CA ARG A 24 -1.96 -2.41 -17.18
C ARG A 24 -2.45 -2.47 -15.74
N ASP A 25 -2.04 -3.47 -14.97
CA ASP A 25 -2.44 -3.58 -13.57
C ASP A 25 -1.92 -2.39 -12.75
N ALA A 26 -0.67 -1.97 -12.98
CA ALA A 26 -0.11 -0.78 -12.35
C ALA A 26 -0.90 0.49 -12.72
N THR A 27 -1.28 0.67 -13.98
CA THR A 27 -2.11 1.81 -14.40
C THR A 27 -3.51 1.78 -13.79
N ILE A 28 -4.11 0.61 -13.61
CA ILE A 28 -5.42 0.47 -12.96
C ILE A 28 -5.32 0.84 -11.48
N LEU A 29 -4.29 0.36 -10.77
CA LEU A 29 -4.06 0.74 -9.36
C LEU A 29 -3.81 2.24 -9.21
N LEU A 30 -3.01 2.83 -10.10
CA LEU A 30 -2.75 4.27 -10.08
C LEU A 30 -4.05 5.06 -10.33
N ALA A 31 -4.83 4.68 -11.34
CA ALA A 31 -6.10 5.31 -11.63
C ALA A 31 -7.07 5.20 -10.46
N LEU A 32 -7.15 4.03 -9.81
CA LEU A 32 -7.98 3.80 -8.64
C LEU A 32 -7.59 4.73 -7.48
N GLY A 33 -6.29 4.84 -7.19
CA GLY A 33 -5.80 5.75 -6.15
C GLY A 33 -6.09 7.23 -6.45
N VAL A 34 -5.95 7.66 -7.71
CA VAL A 34 -6.31 9.03 -8.11
C VAL A 34 -7.81 9.26 -7.94
N ILE A 35 -8.64 8.30 -8.35
CA ILE A 35 -10.11 8.38 -8.20
C ILE A 35 -10.50 8.45 -6.72
N GLU A 36 -9.90 7.63 -5.86
CA GLU A 36 -10.14 7.66 -4.41
C GLU A 36 -9.79 9.03 -3.81
N ILE A 37 -8.63 9.58 -4.15
CA ILE A 37 -8.22 10.92 -3.67
C ILE A 37 -9.23 11.97 -4.10
N VAL A 38 -9.60 12.00 -5.39
CA VAL A 38 -10.59 12.95 -5.92
C VAL A 38 -11.94 12.78 -5.22
N PHE A 39 -12.38 11.55 -4.98
CA PHE A 39 -13.64 11.24 -4.33
C PHE A 39 -13.65 11.73 -2.87
N VAL A 40 -12.59 11.47 -2.12
CA VAL A 40 -12.42 11.96 -0.74
C VAL A 40 -12.45 13.49 -0.68
N LEU A 41 -11.77 14.15 -1.61
CA LEU A 41 -11.76 15.61 -1.71
C LEU A 41 -13.15 16.16 -2.06
N LYS A 42 -13.89 15.50 -2.96
CA LYS A 42 -15.26 15.90 -3.35
C LYS A 42 -16.29 15.71 -2.24
N LEU A 43 -16.10 14.71 -1.38
CA LEU A 43 -16.95 14.48 -0.21
C LEU A 43 -16.72 15.49 0.92
N GLY A 44 -15.80 16.44 0.76
CA GLY A 44 -15.52 17.45 1.79
C GLY A 44 -14.83 16.87 3.03
N LEU A 45 -14.26 15.66 2.94
CA LEU A 45 -13.49 15.03 4.02
C LEU A 45 -12.09 15.64 4.18
N MET A 46 -11.78 16.71 3.45
CA MET A 46 -10.54 17.45 3.57
C MET A 46 -10.49 18.16 4.93
N ARG A 47 -9.33 18.09 5.59
CA ARG A 47 -9.13 18.77 6.86
C ARG A 47 -9.23 20.29 6.68
N PRO A 48 -9.87 21.04 7.59
CA PRO A 48 -10.03 22.49 7.44
C PRO A 48 -8.70 23.26 7.45
N ASP A 49 -7.64 22.72 8.05
CA ASP A 49 -6.30 23.34 8.10
C ASP A 49 -5.36 22.84 6.98
N MET A 50 -5.88 22.14 5.96
CA MET A 50 -5.07 21.59 4.87
C MET A 50 -4.20 22.64 4.15
N PRO A 51 -4.68 23.86 3.85
CA PRO A 51 -3.84 24.88 3.21
C PRO A 51 -2.61 25.26 4.05
N HIS A 52 -2.77 25.32 5.36
CA HIS A 52 -1.66 25.56 6.28
C HIS A 52 -0.73 24.34 6.36
N ALA A 53 -1.31 23.14 6.43
CA ALA A 53 -0.55 21.90 6.46
C ALA A 53 0.33 21.70 5.22
N MET A 54 -0.16 22.05 4.03
CA MET A 54 0.61 21.96 2.78
C MET A 54 1.83 22.89 2.74
N GLY A 55 1.85 23.95 3.57
CA GLY A 55 3.01 24.81 3.76
C GLY A 55 4.08 24.22 4.67
N MET A 56 3.78 23.15 5.41
CA MET A 56 4.73 22.54 6.34
C MET A 56 5.58 21.45 5.67
N PRO A 57 6.92 21.43 5.86
CA PRO A 57 7.78 20.38 5.33
C PRO A 57 7.39 18.97 5.81
N SER A 58 6.85 18.88 7.03
CA SER A 58 6.39 17.62 7.63
C SER A 58 5.24 16.96 6.86
N PHE A 59 4.39 17.76 6.21
CA PHE A 59 3.34 17.24 5.33
C PHE A 59 3.93 16.54 4.11
N TRP A 60 4.86 17.19 3.43
CA TRP A 60 5.51 16.64 2.23
C TRP A 60 6.37 15.42 2.54
N TRP A 61 7.05 15.41 3.69
CA TRP A 61 7.77 14.22 4.14
C TRP A 61 6.84 13.00 4.29
N LYS A 62 5.70 13.18 4.98
CA LYS A 62 4.69 12.12 5.15
C LYS A 62 4.11 11.68 3.80
N ALA A 63 3.72 12.63 2.96
CA ALA A 63 3.13 12.33 1.66
C ALA A 63 4.12 11.59 0.74
N ALA A 64 5.37 12.07 0.62
CA ALA A 64 6.38 11.48 -0.23
C ALA A 64 6.81 10.09 0.24
N SER A 65 7.05 9.91 1.55
CA SER A 65 7.42 8.60 2.11
C SER A 65 6.31 7.56 1.91
N LEU A 66 5.04 7.92 2.14
CA LEU A 66 3.89 7.05 1.88
C LEU A 66 3.75 6.74 0.39
N ALA A 67 3.95 7.71 -0.50
CA ALA A 67 3.91 7.48 -1.95
C ALA A 67 4.99 6.49 -2.41
N VAL A 68 6.21 6.62 -1.88
CA VAL A 68 7.31 5.68 -2.18
C VAL A 68 7.01 4.27 -1.64
N ILE A 69 6.54 4.17 -0.39
CA ILE A 69 6.14 2.88 0.21
C ILE A 69 5.02 2.23 -0.60
N ALA A 70 4.01 3.00 -1.01
CA ALA A 70 2.90 2.52 -1.83
C ALA A 70 3.37 2.05 -3.21
N ALA A 71 4.29 2.78 -3.87
CA ALA A 71 4.84 2.39 -5.16
C ALA A 71 5.67 1.10 -5.07
N VAL A 72 6.58 0.99 -4.09
CA VAL A 72 7.42 -0.20 -3.90
C VAL A 72 6.60 -1.39 -3.40
N GLY A 73 5.64 -1.16 -2.51
CA GLY A 73 4.72 -2.19 -2.03
C GLY A 73 3.79 -2.69 -3.12
N GLY A 74 3.20 -1.79 -3.91
CA GLY A 74 2.33 -2.11 -5.03
C GLY A 74 3.07 -2.88 -6.13
N THR A 75 4.28 -2.44 -6.52
CA THR A 75 5.11 -3.19 -7.47
C THR A 75 5.49 -4.56 -6.94
N THR A 76 5.88 -4.67 -5.66
CA THR A 76 6.18 -5.96 -5.01
C THR A 76 4.97 -6.88 -5.01
N ALA A 77 3.77 -6.36 -4.70
CA ALA A 77 2.52 -7.12 -4.73
C ALA A 77 2.15 -7.57 -6.15
N LEU A 78 2.35 -6.74 -7.16
CA LEU A 78 2.11 -7.14 -8.55
C LEU A 78 3.11 -8.21 -9.01
N LEU A 79 4.37 -8.13 -8.56
CA LEU A 79 5.42 -9.10 -8.86
C LEU A 79 5.23 -10.42 -8.11
N SER A 80 4.64 -10.41 -6.91
CA SER A 80 4.40 -11.62 -6.11
C SER A 80 3.34 -12.54 -6.72
N LEU A 81 2.56 -12.03 -7.66
CA LEU A 81 1.56 -12.81 -8.40
C LEU A 81 2.19 -13.64 -9.54
N ASP A 82 3.49 -13.46 -9.82
CA ASP A 82 4.24 -14.33 -10.73
C ASP A 82 4.85 -15.49 -9.91
N PRO A 83 4.50 -16.75 -10.19
CA PRO A 83 4.98 -17.90 -9.42
C PRO A 83 6.50 -18.11 -9.54
N THR A 84 7.15 -17.52 -10.55
CA THR A 84 8.61 -17.64 -10.77
C THR A 84 9.43 -16.66 -9.93
N ARG A 85 8.78 -15.65 -9.32
CA ARG A 85 9.47 -14.58 -8.59
C ARG A 85 9.20 -14.64 -7.10
N SER A 86 10.28 -14.61 -6.31
CA SER A 86 10.18 -14.53 -4.85
C SER A 86 9.91 -13.09 -4.38
N PRO A 87 8.83 -12.83 -3.61
CA PRO A 87 8.50 -11.49 -3.12
C PRO A 87 9.33 -11.05 -1.90
N ARG A 88 10.15 -11.93 -1.33
CA ARG A 88 10.87 -11.70 -0.07
C ARG A 88 11.77 -10.47 -0.10
N ARG A 89 12.46 -10.23 -1.22
CA ARG A 89 13.36 -9.08 -1.37
C ARG A 89 12.56 -7.77 -1.37
N GLY A 90 11.45 -7.72 -2.11
CA GLY A 90 10.58 -6.55 -2.13
C GLY A 90 9.98 -6.27 -0.76
N LEU A 91 9.52 -7.30 -0.05
CA LEU A 91 8.97 -7.15 1.30
C LEU A 91 9.99 -6.60 2.31
N ARG A 92 11.26 -7.04 2.21
CA ARG A 92 12.36 -6.47 3.02
C ARG A 92 12.60 -5.01 2.69
N ILE A 93 12.58 -4.63 1.41
CA ILE A 93 12.76 -3.23 0.99
C ILE A 93 11.62 -2.36 1.53
N VAL A 94 10.37 -2.82 1.42
CA VAL A 94 9.20 -2.12 1.96
C VAL A 94 9.33 -1.94 3.48
N GLY A 95 9.72 -3.00 4.20
CA GLY A 95 9.96 -2.93 5.64
C GLY A 95 11.06 -1.94 6.02
N MET A 96 12.19 -1.95 5.29
CA MET A 96 13.28 -0.99 5.50
C MET A 96 12.85 0.45 5.20
N LEU A 97 12.08 0.68 4.14
CA LEU A 97 11.55 1.99 3.81
C LEU A 97 10.56 2.50 4.87
N ALA A 98 9.70 1.62 5.39
CA ALA A 98 8.77 1.97 6.47
C ALA A 98 9.53 2.34 7.75
N LEU A 99 10.53 1.56 8.14
CA LEU A 99 11.38 1.86 9.30
C LEU A 99 12.14 3.17 9.11
N ALA A 100 12.73 3.40 7.93
CA ALA A 100 13.41 4.64 7.63
C ALA A 100 12.44 5.84 7.70
N ALA A 101 11.26 5.74 7.08
CA ALA A 101 10.26 6.80 7.08
C ALA A 101 9.82 7.18 8.51
N LEU A 102 9.63 6.18 9.38
CA LEU A 102 9.29 6.38 10.79
C LEU A 102 10.45 7.01 11.57
N ALA A 103 11.68 6.52 11.40
CA ALA A 103 12.86 7.02 12.09
C ALA A 103 13.16 8.49 11.72
N PHE A 104 13.15 8.81 10.42
CA PHE A 104 13.34 10.17 9.94
C PHE A 104 12.17 11.08 10.32
N GLY A 105 10.92 10.57 10.27
CA GLY A 105 9.75 11.32 10.71
C GLY A 105 9.81 11.70 12.18
N TRP A 106 10.25 10.76 13.03
CA TRP A 106 10.49 11.02 14.45
C TRP A 106 11.60 12.04 14.67
N LEU A 107 12.72 11.92 13.95
CA LEU A 107 13.83 12.88 14.04
C LEU A 107 13.38 14.30 13.68
N VAL A 108 12.62 14.44 12.59
CA VAL A 108 12.07 15.72 12.12
C VAL A 108 11.13 16.36 13.17
N ASP A 109 10.36 15.56 13.88
CA ASP A 109 9.38 16.04 14.88
C ASP A 109 10.06 16.39 16.22
N VAL A 110 11.02 15.57 16.68
CA VAL A 110 11.82 15.84 17.88
C VAL A 110 12.62 17.14 17.73
N LEU A 111 13.22 17.37 16.57
CA LEU A 111 13.99 18.60 16.30
C LEU A 111 13.12 19.86 16.28
N GLN A 112 11.81 19.75 16.00
CA GLN A 112 10.91 20.89 15.90
C GLN A 112 10.12 21.19 17.17
N ALA A 113 9.68 20.17 17.91
CA ALA A 113 8.73 20.33 19.01
C ALA A 113 9.21 19.80 20.37
N GLY A 114 10.31 19.05 20.41
CA GLY A 114 10.79 18.38 21.61
C GLY A 114 9.94 17.17 22.04
N PRO A 115 10.50 16.21 22.79
CA PRO A 115 9.87 14.92 23.06
C PRO A 115 8.63 14.99 23.97
N ALA A 116 8.53 15.99 24.84
CA ALA A 116 7.40 16.14 25.77
C ALA A 116 6.10 16.56 25.05
N VAL A 117 6.21 17.37 23.99
CA VAL A 117 5.06 17.82 23.19
C VAL A 117 4.50 16.66 22.34
N LEU A 118 5.35 15.72 21.96
CA LEU A 118 4.96 14.51 21.21
C LEU A 118 4.01 13.62 22.03
N TRP A 119 4.32 13.44 23.32
CA TRP A 119 3.46 12.68 24.23
C TRP A 119 2.11 13.34 24.46
N GLN A 120 2.08 14.67 24.54
CA GLN A 120 0.82 15.43 24.71
C GLN A 120 -0.05 15.40 23.44
N ARG A 121 0.53 15.15 22.27
CA ARG A 121 -0.19 15.02 20.99
C ARG A 121 -0.68 13.61 20.70
N LEU A 122 -0.27 12.62 21.49
CA LEU A 122 -0.63 11.23 21.26
C LEU A 122 -2.05 10.97 21.77
N ASP A 123 -3.03 11.17 20.88
CA ASP A 123 -4.43 10.86 21.15
C ASP A 123 -4.80 9.47 20.58
N PRO A 124 -4.96 8.44 21.44
CA PRO A 124 -5.26 7.08 20.99
C PRO A 124 -6.64 6.96 20.35
N ALA A 125 -7.62 7.78 20.72
CA ALA A 125 -8.96 7.73 20.14
C ALA A 125 -8.93 8.22 18.69
N HIS A 126 -8.25 9.34 18.43
CA HIS A 126 -8.01 9.82 17.07
C HIS A 126 -7.15 8.83 16.25
N GLY A 127 -6.21 8.14 16.90
CA GLY A 127 -5.43 7.07 16.27
C GLY A 127 -6.29 5.94 15.73
N ILE A 128 -7.30 5.49 16.49
CA ILE A 128 -8.23 4.42 16.05
C ILE A 128 -9.09 4.88 14.86
N VAL A 129 -9.59 6.12 14.89
CA VAL A 129 -10.36 6.69 13.77
C VAL A 129 -9.51 6.75 12.50
N CYS A 130 -8.25 7.16 12.63
CA CYS A 130 -7.29 7.17 11.51
C CYS A 130 -7.05 5.76 10.96
N ALA A 131 -6.77 4.78 11.83
CA ALA A 131 -6.56 3.39 11.44
C ALA A 131 -7.77 2.82 10.69
N ARG A 132 -8.99 3.09 11.18
CA ARG A 132 -10.23 2.70 10.50
C ARG A 132 -10.33 3.31 9.10
N LYS A 133 -10.03 4.61 8.95
CA LYS A 133 -10.05 5.27 7.63
C LYS A 133 -9.02 4.71 6.67
N ILE A 134 -7.82 4.38 7.14
CA ILE A 134 -6.80 3.70 6.32
C ILE A 134 -7.32 2.36 5.82
N VAL A 135 -7.96 1.57 6.69
CA VAL A 135 -8.54 0.28 6.29
C VAL A 135 -9.66 0.48 5.26
N GLU A 136 -10.63 1.36 5.54
CA GLU A 136 -11.74 1.67 4.63
C GLU A 136 -11.24 2.13 3.24
N LEU A 137 -10.24 3.01 3.19
CA LEU A 137 -9.65 3.52 1.96
C LEU A 137 -8.76 2.50 1.24
N SER A 138 -8.21 1.51 1.94
CA SER A 138 -7.39 0.47 1.30
C SER A 138 -8.23 -0.64 0.65
N LEU A 139 -9.53 -0.76 0.97
CA LEU A 139 -10.39 -1.83 0.49
C LEU A 139 -10.43 -1.93 -1.05
N PRO A 140 -10.63 -0.84 -1.82
CA PRO A 140 -10.73 -0.98 -3.28
C PRO A 140 -9.41 -1.43 -3.90
N ALA A 141 -8.27 -0.94 -3.40
CA ALA A 141 -6.95 -1.39 -3.83
C ALA A 141 -6.72 -2.89 -3.51
N VAL A 142 -7.10 -3.34 -2.32
CA VAL A 142 -7.01 -4.77 -1.93
C VAL A 142 -7.92 -5.64 -2.78
N LEU A 143 -9.15 -5.19 -3.07
CA LEU A 143 -10.08 -5.88 -3.95
C LEU A 143 -9.54 -5.97 -5.38
N ALA A 144 -8.97 -4.89 -5.91
CA ALA A 144 -8.33 -4.88 -7.22
C ALA A 144 -7.15 -5.88 -7.28
N LEU A 145 -6.29 -5.89 -6.27
CA LEU A 145 -5.20 -6.86 -6.14
C LEU A 145 -5.72 -8.30 -6.07
N GLY A 146 -6.80 -8.56 -5.33
CA GLY A 146 -7.46 -9.87 -5.27
C GLY A 146 -8.01 -10.32 -6.63
N LEU A 147 -8.57 -9.39 -7.42
CA LEU A 147 -9.03 -9.67 -8.78
C LEU A 147 -7.86 -9.93 -9.75
N PHE A 148 -6.73 -9.23 -9.59
CA PHE A 148 -5.52 -9.51 -10.38
C PHE A 148 -4.91 -10.85 -10.01
N ALA A 149 -4.91 -11.22 -8.72
CA ALA A 149 -4.43 -12.51 -8.26
C ALA A 149 -5.19 -13.68 -8.89
N ARG A 150 -6.51 -13.56 -9.06
CA ARG A 150 -7.33 -14.55 -9.78
C ARG A 150 -6.93 -14.73 -11.24
N ARG A 151 -6.27 -13.73 -11.84
CA ARG A 151 -5.80 -13.76 -13.24
C ARG A 151 -4.33 -14.20 -13.37
N GLY A 152 -3.65 -14.52 -12.27
CA GLY A 152 -2.23 -14.93 -12.24
C GLY A 152 -1.99 -16.42 -12.44
N ALA A 153 -3.04 -17.22 -12.69
CA ALA A 153 -2.88 -18.65 -12.96
C ALA A 153 -2.10 -18.89 -14.27
N PRO A 154 -1.37 -20.01 -14.37
CA PRO A 154 -0.41 -20.24 -15.44
C PRO A 154 -1.05 -20.13 -16.83
N VAL A 155 -0.31 -19.47 -17.71
CA VAL A 155 -0.51 -19.40 -19.16
C VAL A 155 0.48 -20.37 -19.76
N ASP A 156 0.05 -21.63 -19.86
CA ASP A 156 0.78 -22.78 -20.42
C ASP A 156 1.93 -23.34 -19.55
#